data_AF-A0A2K5L4E1-F1
#
_entry.id   AF-A0A2K5L4E1-F1
#
_cell.length_a   1.000
_cell.length_b   1.000
_cell.length_c   1.000
_cell.angle_alpha   90.00
_cell.angle_beta   90.00
_cell.angle_gamma   90.00
#
_symmetry.space_group_name_H-M   'P 1'
#
loop_
_entity.id
_entity.type
_entity.pdbx_description
1 polymer ?
#
loop_
_entity_poly.entity_id
_entity_poly.type
_entity_poly.pdbx_seq_one_letter_code
_entity_poly.pdbx_strand_id
1 'polypeptide(L)'
;LLAMSLVRAMATTSSCQCCSLRPHSFHVSAVQNEAVVISGRKLAQQIKQEVQQEVEEWVASGNKRPHLSMILVSENPASHSYVLNKTRAAAEVGINGETIMKPASIAEEELFNLINKLNNNVDGLLFQLPFPEHIDQRKICNDVDDFHVINIGRMSATLWCVWEIIKSKNVEMPIAMLLHTDGAHEGPGGDATVTISHQYIPKEQPKKHTILADIVITATGIPNLTTADMIQEGAAVINLVGDVDFEGVRQKAGYITPVPGGIGPVTVAMREGREVLKPKELGITTN
;
A
#
# COMPACT_ATOMS: atom_id res chain seq x y z
N LEU A 1 -3.04 15.09 6.97
CA LEU A 1 -3.43 15.91 5.81
C LEU A 1 -4.48 15.09 5.09
N LEU A 2 -5.69 15.63 4.94
CA LEU A 2 -6.75 15.02 4.14
C LEU A 2 -6.38 15.15 2.66
N ALA A 3 -6.12 14.03 1.99
CA ALA A 3 -5.86 13.97 0.56
C ALA A 3 -6.94 13.13 -0.12
N MET A 4 -7.27 13.50 -1.36
CA MET A 4 -8.16 12.76 -2.25
C MET A 4 -7.45 12.71 -3.60
N SER A 5 -7.19 11.52 -4.14
CA SER A 5 -6.47 11.35 -5.40
C SER A 5 -7.44 10.96 -6.51
N LEU A 6 -7.54 11.80 -7.53
CA LEU A 6 -8.48 11.67 -8.63
C LEU A 6 -7.72 11.26 -9.87
N VAL A 7 -8.15 10.19 -10.51
CA VAL A 7 -7.44 9.62 -11.65
C VAL A 7 -8.36 9.65 -12.86
N ARG A 8 -7.90 10.28 -13.94
CA ARG A 8 -8.54 10.31 -15.23
C ARG A 8 -7.71 9.50 -16.20
N ALA A 9 -8.28 8.42 -16.74
CA ALA A 9 -7.61 7.67 -17.80
C ALA A 9 -7.93 8.36 -19.13
N MET A 10 -7.13 9.35 -19.53
CA MET A 10 -7.16 9.77 -20.92
C MET A 10 -6.47 8.69 -21.74
N ALA A 11 -7.25 7.73 -22.26
CA ALA A 11 -6.80 6.95 -23.40
C ALA A 11 -6.57 7.92 -24.56
N THR A 12 -5.33 8.34 -24.77
CA THR A 12 -4.93 9.05 -25.98
C THR A 12 -5.09 8.06 -27.13
N THR A 13 -6.22 8.15 -27.85
CA THR A 13 -6.33 7.53 -29.17
C THR A 13 -5.48 8.33 -30.14
N SER A 14 -4.15 8.21 -30.04
CA SER A 14 -3.26 8.54 -31.15
C SER A 14 -3.29 7.37 -32.11
N SER A 15 -4.01 7.54 -33.21
CA SER A 15 -3.97 6.63 -34.35
C SER A 15 -2.57 6.68 -34.99
N CYS A 16 -1.61 5.96 -34.42
CA CYS A 16 -0.38 5.60 -35.11
C CYS A 16 -0.54 4.19 -35.68
N GLN A 17 -0.74 4.13 -36.99
CA GLN A 17 -0.68 2.89 -37.77
C GLN A 17 0.75 2.37 -37.82
N CYS A 18 1.23 1.74 -36.74
CA CYS A 18 2.28 0.74 -36.79
C CYS A 18 2.35 0.05 -35.42
N CYS A 19 2.26 -1.28 -35.41
CA CYS A 19 2.27 -2.21 -34.27
C CYS A 19 0.88 -2.69 -33.79
N SER A 20 0.63 -3.98 -34.04
CA SER A 20 -0.57 -4.75 -33.75
C SER A 20 -0.67 -5.14 -32.27
N LEU A 21 -0.80 -4.17 -31.36
CA LEU A 21 -1.27 -4.44 -30.00
C LEU A 21 -2.75 -4.09 -29.94
N ARG A 22 -3.58 -5.10 -29.70
CA ARG A 22 -5.03 -4.93 -29.60
C ARG A 22 -5.33 -3.93 -28.48
N PRO A 23 -6.03 -2.82 -28.74
CA PRO A 23 -6.51 -1.96 -27.67
C PRO A 23 -7.41 -2.81 -26.78
N HIS A 24 -7.02 -3.01 -25.52
CA HIS A 24 -7.95 -3.50 -24.52
C HIS A 24 -8.90 -2.34 -24.25
N SER A 25 -9.98 -2.24 -25.05
CA SER A 25 -11.09 -1.40 -24.66
C SER A 25 -11.52 -1.87 -23.28
N PHE A 26 -11.49 -0.99 -22.28
CA PHE A 26 -12.30 -1.22 -21.09
C PHE A 26 -13.72 -1.39 -21.61
N HIS A 27 -14.17 -2.65 -21.62
CA HIS A 27 -15.50 -2.99 -22.05
C HIS A 27 -16.40 -2.29 -21.03
N VAL A 28 -17.06 -1.21 -21.45
CA VAL A 28 -18.15 -0.62 -20.69
C VAL A 28 -19.26 -1.67 -20.74
N SER A 29 -19.22 -2.59 -19.78
CA SER A 29 -20.26 -3.58 -19.57
C SER A 29 -21.58 -2.85 -19.41
N ALA A 30 -22.65 -3.45 -19.93
CA ALA A 30 -24.02 -2.93 -19.85
C ALA A 30 -24.32 -2.35 -18.46
N VAL A 31 -25.04 -1.22 -18.44
CA VAL A 31 -25.53 -0.50 -17.26
C VAL A 31 -25.97 -1.50 -16.18
N GLN A 32 -25.12 -1.73 -15.18
CA GLN A 32 -25.52 -2.42 -13.97
C GLN A 32 -26.18 -1.38 -13.08
N ASN A 33 -27.36 -1.70 -12.52
CA ASN A 33 -28.06 -0.80 -11.60
C ASN A 33 -27.29 -0.57 -10.28
N GLU A 34 -26.26 -1.36 -9.99
CA GLU A 34 -25.41 -1.22 -8.81
C GLU A 34 -23.97 -1.61 -9.14
N ALA A 35 -23.02 -0.95 -8.45
CA ALA A 35 -21.59 -1.17 -8.56
C ALA A 35 -21.19 -2.60 -8.14
N VAL A 36 -20.20 -3.14 -8.84
CA VAL A 36 -19.51 -4.35 -8.41
C VAL A 36 -18.68 -4.05 -7.16
N VAL A 37 -19.00 -4.72 -6.06
CA VAL A 37 -18.26 -4.56 -4.80
C VAL A 37 -16.95 -5.36 -4.85
N ILE A 38 -15.82 -4.65 -4.87
CA ILE A 38 -14.48 -5.24 -4.86
C ILE A 38 -14.15 -5.64 -3.42
N SER A 39 -14.29 -6.94 -3.12
CA SER A 39 -13.98 -7.49 -1.80
C SER A 39 -12.47 -7.68 -1.64
N GLY A 40 -11.83 -6.74 -0.95
CA GLY A 40 -10.41 -6.87 -0.65
C GLY A 40 -10.10 -7.97 0.37
N ARG A 41 -11.08 -8.46 1.15
CA ARG A 41 -10.92 -9.70 1.94
C ARG A 41 -10.64 -10.93 1.06
N LYS A 42 -11.39 -11.10 -0.03
CA LYS A 42 -11.19 -12.21 -0.97
C LYS A 42 -9.83 -12.09 -1.66
N LEU A 43 -9.50 -10.88 -2.15
CA LEU A 43 -8.22 -10.62 -2.79
C LEU A 43 -7.03 -10.85 -1.83
N ALA A 44 -7.15 -10.39 -0.58
CA ALA A 44 -6.13 -10.62 0.44
C ALA A 44 -5.90 -12.11 0.69
N GLN A 45 -6.96 -12.92 0.71
CA GLN A 45 -6.84 -14.36 0.86
C GLN A 45 -6.13 -15.02 -0.33
N GLN A 46 -6.43 -14.59 -1.56
CA GLN A 46 -5.73 -15.06 -2.76
C GLN A 46 -4.24 -14.71 -2.72
N ILE A 47 -3.90 -13.45 -2.42
CA ILE A 47 -2.50 -13.01 -2.28
C ILE A 47 -1.77 -13.84 -1.22
N LYS A 48 -2.40 -14.10 -0.07
CA LYS A 48 -1.79 -14.93 0.97
C LYS A 48 -1.51 -16.36 0.49
N GLN A 49 -2.40 -16.95 -0.30
CA GLN A 49 -2.21 -18.29 -0.86
C GLN A 49 -1.06 -18.33 -1.88
N GLU A 50 -0.99 -17.32 -2.76
CA GLU A 50 0.11 -17.17 -3.72
C GLU A 50 1.45 -17.06 -3.01
N VAL A 51 1.57 -16.14 -2.04
CA VAL A 51 2.79 -15.96 -1.25
C VAL A 51 3.15 -17.24 -0.50
N GLN A 52 2.17 -17.90 0.12
CA GLN A 52 2.43 -19.14 0.83
C GLN A 52 3.03 -20.20 -0.10
N GLN A 53 2.50 -20.32 -1.32
CA GLN A 53 3.06 -21.22 -2.32
C GLN A 53 4.50 -20.83 -2.70
N GLU A 54 4.75 -19.54 -2.95
CA GLU A 54 6.10 -19.02 -3.25
C GLU A 54 7.10 -19.33 -2.12
N VAL A 55 6.70 -19.17 -0.85
CA VAL A 55 7.54 -19.50 0.32
C VAL A 55 7.85 -20.99 0.38
N GLU A 56 6.87 -21.86 0.12
CA GLU A 56 7.11 -23.30 0.14
C GLU A 56 8.00 -23.76 -1.02
N GLU A 57 7.84 -23.19 -2.21
CA GLU A 57 8.72 -23.44 -3.36
C GLU A 57 10.17 -22.97 -3.07
N TRP A 58 10.31 -21.81 -2.43
CA TRP A 58 11.59 -21.28 -1.98
C TRP A 58 12.30 -22.23 -1.01
N VAL A 59 11.59 -22.75 -0.01
CA VAL A 59 12.13 -23.70 0.97
C VAL A 59 12.43 -25.05 0.33
N ALA A 60 11.56 -25.54 -0.56
CA ALA A 60 11.77 -26.78 -1.30
C ALA A 60 13.02 -26.74 -2.19
N SER A 61 13.40 -25.54 -2.64
CA SER A 61 14.65 -25.30 -3.40
C SER A 61 15.92 -25.34 -2.53
N GLY A 62 15.80 -25.65 -1.23
CA GLY A 62 16.91 -25.80 -0.29
C GLY A 62 17.27 -24.52 0.47
N ASN A 63 16.52 -23.43 0.29
CA ASN A 63 16.76 -22.19 0.99
C ASN A 63 16.17 -22.19 2.40
N LYS A 64 16.70 -21.34 3.29
CA LYS A 64 16.11 -21.10 4.60
C LYS A 64 14.77 -20.37 4.44
N ARG A 65 13.79 -20.77 5.26
CA ARG A 65 12.49 -20.09 5.38
C ARG A 65 12.70 -18.62 5.75
N PRO A 66 12.01 -17.67 5.09
CA PRO A 66 12.22 -16.25 5.36
C PRO A 66 11.88 -15.88 6.81
N HIS A 67 12.60 -14.91 7.38
CA HIS A 67 12.44 -14.45 8.76
C HIS A 67 12.21 -12.94 8.84
N LEU A 68 11.09 -12.55 9.44
CA LEU A 68 10.65 -11.18 9.69
C LEU A 68 10.67 -10.86 11.19
N SER A 69 11.48 -9.89 11.58
CA SER A 69 11.52 -9.40 12.96
C SER A 69 10.83 -8.05 13.07
N MET A 70 9.97 -7.91 14.06
CA MET A 70 9.22 -6.69 14.29
C MET A 70 9.51 -6.09 15.66
N ILE A 71 10.05 -4.87 15.70
CA ILE A 71 10.39 -4.15 16.92
C ILE A 71 9.23 -3.23 17.32
N LEU A 72 8.79 -3.38 18.56
CA LEU A 72 7.78 -2.53 19.18
C LEU A 72 8.39 -1.78 20.37
N VAL A 73 8.48 -0.45 20.27
CA VAL A 73 8.92 0.43 21.36
C VAL A 73 7.71 1.21 21.87
N SER A 74 6.79 0.53 22.53
CA SER A 74 5.56 1.15 23.06
C SER A 74 4.89 0.25 24.08
N GLU A 75 4.22 0.87 25.07
CA GLU A 75 3.32 0.19 26.00
C GLU A 75 1.85 0.31 25.60
N ASN A 76 1.55 0.93 24.46
CA ASN A 76 0.18 1.11 23.99
C ASN A 76 -0.46 -0.23 23.58
N PRO A 77 -1.54 -0.68 24.25
CA PRO A 77 -2.20 -1.96 23.95
C PRO A 77 -2.70 -2.09 22.49
N ALA A 78 -3.06 -0.98 21.85
CA ALA A 78 -3.46 -0.96 20.44
C ALA A 78 -2.27 -1.31 19.52
N SER A 79 -1.08 -0.79 19.83
CA SER A 79 0.14 -1.10 19.10
C SER A 79 0.53 -2.57 19.28
N HIS A 80 0.41 -3.10 20.50
CA HIS A 80 0.66 -4.52 20.79
C HIS A 80 -0.23 -5.44 19.93
N SER A 81 -1.53 -5.18 19.93
CA SER A 81 -2.49 -5.96 19.14
C SER A 81 -2.21 -5.87 17.63
N TYR A 82 -1.81 -4.69 17.17
CA TYR A 82 -1.48 -4.44 15.77
C TYR A 82 -0.21 -5.18 15.33
N VAL A 83 0.84 -5.18 16.15
CA VAL A 83 2.09 -5.93 15.89
C VAL A 83 1.84 -7.44 15.88
N LEU A 84 1.11 -7.95 16.87
CA LEU A 84 0.75 -9.38 16.93
C LEU A 84 -0.01 -9.84 15.69
N ASN A 85 -0.94 -9.02 15.19
CA ASN A 85 -1.67 -9.34 13.96
C ASN A 85 -0.76 -9.38 12.73
N LYS A 86 0.27 -8.54 12.66
CA LYS A 86 1.27 -8.59 11.56
C LYS A 86 2.12 -9.85 11.64
N THR A 87 2.63 -10.19 12.82
CA THR A 87 3.38 -11.44 13.03
C THR A 87 2.53 -12.67 12.69
N ARG A 88 1.24 -12.66 13.04
CA ARG A 88 0.30 -13.72 12.62
C ARG A 88 0.11 -13.77 11.11
N ALA A 89 -0.05 -12.62 10.45
CA ALA A 89 -0.20 -12.56 9.00
C ALA A 89 1.04 -13.08 8.26
N ALA A 90 2.25 -12.82 8.76
CA ALA A 90 3.49 -13.41 8.25
C ALA A 90 3.52 -14.93 8.44
N ALA A 91 3.13 -15.41 9.63
CA ALA A 91 3.06 -16.84 9.90
C ALA A 91 2.01 -17.57 9.03
N GLU A 92 0.89 -16.92 8.72
CA GLU A 92 -0.16 -17.47 7.83
C GLU A 92 0.34 -17.77 6.41
N VAL A 93 1.36 -17.03 5.94
CA VAL A 93 1.98 -17.24 4.63
C VAL A 93 3.28 -18.05 4.71
N GLY A 94 3.59 -18.63 5.86
CA GLY A 94 4.78 -19.47 6.04
C GLY A 94 6.07 -18.70 6.30
N ILE A 95 6.02 -17.42 6.64
CA ILE A 95 7.20 -16.63 7.05
C ILE A 95 7.39 -16.77 8.56
N ASN A 96 8.63 -16.98 9.01
CA ASN A 96 8.95 -16.96 10.44
C ASN A 96 8.84 -15.52 10.93
N GLY A 97 7.86 -15.24 11.80
CA GLY A 97 7.67 -13.91 12.38
C GLY A 97 8.05 -13.89 13.85
N GLU A 98 8.82 -12.89 14.28
CA GLU A 98 9.05 -12.60 15.70
C GLU A 98 8.70 -11.16 16.07
N THR A 99 8.24 -10.95 17.30
CA THR A 99 8.03 -9.62 17.87
C THR A 99 9.01 -9.38 19.00
N ILE A 100 9.80 -8.31 18.90
CA ILE A 100 10.74 -7.87 19.92
C ILE A 100 10.15 -6.62 20.59
N MET A 101 9.63 -6.81 21.80
CA MET A 101 9.09 -5.73 22.61
C MET A 101 10.20 -5.06 23.41
N LYS A 102 10.25 -3.73 23.37
CA LYS A 102 11.13 -2.90 24.17
C LYS A 102 10.33 -1.86 24.95
N PRO A 103 10.76 -1.51 26.17
CA PRO A 103 10.08 -0.50 26.97
C PRO A 103 10.14 0.85 26.26
N ALA A 104 9.14 1.69 26.48
CA ALA A 104 9.11 3.05 25.93
C ALA A 104 10.29 3.90 26.44
N SER A 105 10.98 3.50 27.51
CA SER A 105 12.15 4.17 28.08
C SER A 105 13.49 3.72 27.48
N ILE A 106 13.50 2.83 26.48
CA ILE A 106 14.75 2.35 25.85
C ILE A 106 15.60 3.53 25.37
N ALA A 107 16.91 3.46 25.63
CA ALA A 107 17.84 4.44 25.11
C ALA A 107 18.00 4.29 23.59
N GLU A 108 18.13 5.41 22.87
CA GLU A 108 18.31 5.40 21.41
C GLU A 108 19.50 4.53 20.97
N GLU A 109 20.62 4.60 21.70
CA GLU A 109 21.82 3.78 21.44
C GLU A 109 21.58 2.28 21.67
N GLU A 110 20.77 1.90 22.67
CA GLU A 110 20.41 0.50 22.91
C GLU A 110 19.52 -0.03 21.78
N LEU A 111 18.55 0.76 21.32
CA LEU A 111 17.73 0.44 20.17
C LEU A 111 18.59 0.28 18.92
N PHE A 112 19.56 1.17 18.71
CA PHE A 112 20.50 1.11 17.60
C PHE A 112 21.33 -0.17 17.59
N ASN A 113 21.89 -0.53 18.73
CA ASN A 113 22.68 -1.76 18.88
C ASN A 113 21.83 -3.02 18.64
N LEU A 114 20.55 -3.01 19.04
CA LEU A 114 19.61 -4.08 18.72
C LEU A 114 19.40 -4.20 17.21
N ILE A 115 19.19 -3.09 16.51
CA ILE A 115 18.99 -3.06 15.06
C ILE A 115 20.19 -3.65 14.33
N ASN A 116 21.40 -3.19 14.66
CA ASN A 116 22.64 -3.70 14.04
C ASN A 116 22.84 -5.21 14.27
N LYS A 117 22.44 -5.71 15.44
CA LYS A 117 22.49 -7.15 15.73
C LYS A 117 21.49 -7.94 14.88
N LEU A 118 20.33 -7.37 14.58
CA LEU A 118 19.27 -8.02 13.81
C LEU A 118 19.52 -7.97 12.31
N ASN A 119 20.06 -6.87 11.77
CA ASN A 119 20.31 -6.69 10.33
C ASN A 119 21.09 -7.86 9.70
N ASN A 120 21.99 -8.51 10.45
CA ASN A 120 22.77 -9.65 9.96
C ASN A 120 22.06 -11.01 10.02
N ASN A 121 20.89 -11.09 10.67
CA ASN A 121 20.24 -12.35 11.03
C ASN A 121 18.79 -12.47 10.53
N VAL A 122 18.24 -11.41 9.94
CA VAL A 122 16.82 -11.34 9.56
C VAL A 122 16.70 -10.93 8.09
N ASP A 123 15.67 -11.42 7.41
CA ASP A 123 15.40 -11.07 6.01
C ASP A 123 14.56 -9.80 5.89
N GLY A 124 13.80 -9.47 6.94
CA GLY A 124 13.06 -8.23 7.07
C GLY A 124 13.05 -7.74 8.50
N LEU A 125 13.23 -6.42 8.67
CA LEU A 125 13.14 -5.75 9.96
C LEU A 125 12.07 -4.66 9.89
N LEU A 126 11.16 -4.64 10.85
CA LEU A 126 10.02 -3.74 10.86
C LEU A 126 9.88 -3.01 12.18
N PHE A 127 9.59 -1.71 12.13
CA PHE A 127 9.37 -0.88 13.32
C PHE A 127 7.91 -0.49 13.43
N GLN A 128 7.34 -0.65 14.63
CA GLN A 128 6.02 -0.10 14.92
C GLN A 128 6.13 1.36 15.38
N LEU A 129 5.46 2.24 14.63
CA LEU A 129 5.39 3.67 14.90
C LEU A 129 4.11 4.06 15.66
N PRO A 130 4.07 5.26 16.28
CA PRO A 130 5.19 6.20 16.46
C PRO A 130 6.19 5.74 17.52
N PHE A 131 7.45 6.18 17.38
CA PHE A 131 8.43 6.05 18.46
C PHE A 131 8.14 7.06 19.59
N PRO A 132 8.62 6.80 20.82
CA PRO A 132 8.68 7.79 21.89
C PRO A 132 9.41 9.08 21.48
N GLU A 133 9.03 10.21 22.07
CA GLU A 133 9.52 11.55 21.68
C GLU A 133 11.04 11.73 21.78
N HIS A 134 11.70 10.98 22.67
CA HIS A 134 13.16 11.07 22.87
C HIS A 134 13.98 10.28 21.84
N ILE A 135 13.34 9.54 20.93
CA ILE A 135 14.01 8.77 19.88
C ILE A 135 13.85 9.53 18.56
N ASP A 136 14.97 9.90 17.92
CA ASP A 136 14.92 10.49 16.58
C ASP A 136 14.63 9.41 15.54
N GLN A 137 13.36 9.36 15.14
CA GLN A 137 12.89 8.45 14.12
C GLN A 137 13.66 8.54 12.81
N ARG A 138 14.08 9.74 12.38
CA ARG A 138 14.82 9.91 11.12
C ARG A 138 16.20 9.29 11.23
N LYS A 139 16.86 9.44 12.37
CA LYS A 139 18.17 8.83 12.63
C LYS A 139 18.07 7.31 12.62
N ILE A 140 17.09 6.74 13.33
CA ILE A 140 16.86 5.29 13.35
C ILE A 140 16.55 4.75 11.95
N CYS A 141 15.66 5.40 11.18
CA CYS A 141 15.37 4.92 9.83
C CYS A 141 16.59 5.08 8.89
N ASN A 142 17.35 6.18 8.97
CA ASN A 142 18.45 6.46 8.05
C ASN A 142 19.61 5.45 8.11
N ASP A 143 19.89 4.94 9.30
CA ASP A 143 21.03 4.05 9.55
C ASP A 143 20.70 2.57 9.39
N VAL A 144 19.43 2.20 9.18
CA VAL A 144 19.05 0.86 8.72
C VAL A 144 19.34 0.78 7.22
N ASP A 145 20.64 0.79 6.86
CA ASP A 145 21.39 0.60 5.59
C ASP A 145 20.77 0.83 4.19
N ASP A 146 19.56 1.35 4.10
CA ASP A 146 18.81 1.46 2.85
C ASP A 146 18.37 2.91 2.55
N PHE A 147 18.62 3.86 3.46
CA PHE A 147 18.07 5.22 3.40
C PHE A 147 18.98 6.32 2.85
N HIS A 148 20.10 5.98 2.21
CA HIS A 148 20.76 6.96 1.35
C HIS A 148 19.86 7.27 0.15
N VAL A 149 19.62 8.57 -0.12
CA VAL A 149 18.77 9.14 -1.20
C VAL A 149 19.04 8.53 -2.59
N ILE A 150 20.18 7.86 -2.76
CA ILE A 150 20.62 7.20 -4.00
C ILE A 150 19.93 5.83 -4.23
N ASN A 151 19.37 5.18 -3.20
CA ASN A 151 18.69 3.88 -3.31
C ASN A 151 17.18 3.96 -3.60
N ILE A 152 16.61 5.16 -3.79
CA ILE A 152 15.16 5.37 -4.06
C ILE A 152 14.67 4.63 -5.33
N GLY A 153 15.58 4.26 -6.23
CA GLY A 153 15.28 3.46 -7.43
C GLY A 153 15.27 1.93 -7.24
N ARG A 154 15.68 1.41 -6.08
CA ARG A 154 15.70 -0.03 -5.77
C ARG A 154 14.79 -0.29 -4.59
N MET A 155 13.61 -0.85 -4.85
CA MET A 155 12.59 -1.14 -3.83
C MET A 155 13.04 -2.27 -2.89
N SER A 156 13.85 -1.94 -1.88
CA SER A 156 14.14 -2.80 -0.72
C SER A 156 14.22 -1.92 0.53
N ALA A 157 13.39 -2.21 1.54
CA ALA A 157 13.29 -1.63 2.90
C ALA A 157 13.20 -0.09 3.10
N THR A 158 13.82 0.76 2.27
CA THR A 158 13.85 2.23 2.37
C THR A 158 12.48 2.87 2.23
N LEU A 159 11.68 2.38 1.29
CA LEU A 159 10.35 2.95 1.19
C LEU A 159 9.58 2.63 2.46
N TRP A 160 9.90 1.61 3.25
CA TRP A 160 9.04 1.10 4.32
C TRP A 160 8.95 1.98 5.57
N CYS A 161 10.07 2.43 6.13
CA CYS A 161 10.09 3.29 7.33
C CYS A 161 9.43 4.64 6.98
N VAL A 162 9.76 5.18 5.80
CA VAL A 162 9.11 6.36 5.20
C VAL A 162 7.67 6.07 4.80
N TRP A 163 7.31 4.86 4.40
CA TRP A 163 5.96 4.43 4.04
C TRP A 163 5.09 4.20 5.24
N GLU A 164 5.60 3.80 6.40
CA GLU A 164 4.83 3.80 7.65
C GLU A 164 4.61 5.24 8.15
N ILE A 165 5.61 6.12 7.98
CA ILE A 165 5.46 7.57 8.23
C ILE A 165 4.42 8.16 7.26
N ILE A 166 4.51 7.86 5.96
CA ILE A 166 3.62 8.34 4.91
C ILE A 166 2.23 7.70 5.07
N LYS A 167 2.11 6.39 5.34
CA LYS A 167 0.83 5.67 5.54
C LYS A 167 0.09 6.07 6.80
N SER A 168 0.78 6.58 7.82
CA SER A 168 0.08 7.22 8.93
C SER A 168 -0.83 8.36 8.45
N LYS A 169 -0.62 8.88 7.21
CA LYS A 169 -1.40 9.97 6.62
C LYS A 169 -1.81 9.86 5.12
N ASN A 170 -1.22 9.01 4.26
CA ASN A 170 -1.29 9.16 2.79
C ASN A 170 -1.00 7.85 1.97
N VAL A 171 -1.89 6.84 1.99
CA VAL A 171 -1.80 5.64 1.12
C VAL A 171 -1.97 5.97 -0.39
N GLU A 172 -2.50 7.15 -0.70
CA GLU A 172 -2.90 7.52 -2.06
C GLU A 172 -1.74 7.92 -2.97
N MET A 173 -0.74 8.60 -2.43
CA MET A 173 0.33 9.22 -3.22
C MET A 173 1.16 8.22 -4.02
N PRO A 174 1.49 7.03 -3.45
CA PRO A 174 2.10 5.95 -4.22
C PRO A 174 1.22 5.39 -5.33
N ILE A 175 -0.10 5.28 -5.10
CA ILE A 175 -1.04 4.78 -6.10
C ILE A 175 -1.15 5.80 -7.24
N ALA A 176 -1.23 7.09 -6.91
CA ALA A 176 -1.21 8.18 -7.87
C ALA A 176 0.07 8.17 -8.73
N MET A 177 1.24 7.96 -8.13
CA MET A 177 2.50 7.85 -8.87
C MET A 177 2.55 6.62 -9.78
N LEU A 178 2.09 5.47 -9.29
CA LEU A 178 2.03 4.23 -10.08
C LEU A 178 1.15 4.41 -11.31
N LEU A 179 -0.03 5.02 -11.12
CA LEU A 179 -0.99 5.26 -12.19
C LEU A 179 -0.48 6.32 -13.19
N HIS A 180 0.33 7.27 -12.74
CA HIS A 180 0.94 8.29 -13.60
C HIS A 180 2.12 7.77 -14.44
N THR A 181 2.81 6.73 -13.97
CA THR A 181 4.03 6.22 -14.62
C THR A 181 3.71 5.65 -16.01
N ASP A 182 4.62 5.91 -16.95
CA ASP A 182 4.59 5.39 -18.32
C ASP A 182 4.63 3.85 -18.34
N GLY A 183 3.71 3.23 -19.09
CA GLY A 183 3.66 1.79 -19.31
C GLY A 183 4.81 1.21 -20.15
N ALA A 184 5.64 2.05 -20.78
CA ALA A 184 6.75 1.63 -21.63
C ALA A 184 8.03 1.20 -20.88
N HIS A 185 8.09 1.34 -19.56
CA HIS A 185 9.23 0.93 -18.72
C HIS A 185 8.98 -0.41 -17.99
N GLU A 186 10.02 -0.99 -17.37
CA GLU A 186 10.05 -2.34 -16.75
C GLU A 186 9.07 -2.55 -15.56
N GLY A 187 8.25 -1.55 -15.20
CA GLY A 187 7.28 -1.62 -14.11
C GLY A 187 5.83 -1.51 -14.58
N PRO A 188 4.85 -1.88 -13.73
CA PRO A 188 3.44 -1.69 -14.04
C PRO A 188 3.09 -0.19 -14.06
N GLY A 189 3.13 0.44 -15.23
CA GLY A 189 2.65 1.80 -15.48
C GLY A 189 1.15 1.84 -15.78
N GLY A 190 0.50 2.97 -15.48
CA GLY A 190 -0.94 3.15 -15.66
C GLY A 190 -1.33 4.13 -16.77
N ASP A 191 -0.38 4.88 -17.33
CA ASP A 191 -0.58 5.92 -18.35
C ASP A 191 -1.75 6.88 -18.06
N ALA A 192 -2.07 7.07 -16.78
CA ALA A 192 -3.23 7.82 -16.35
C ALA A 192 -2.87 9.28 -16.07
N THR A 193 -3.79 10.18 -16.40
CA THR A 193 -3.73 11.58 -15.97
C THR A 193 -4.20 11.65 -14.53
N VAL A 194 -3.31 12.01 -13.61
CA VAL A 194 -3.63 12.03 -12.17
C VAL A 194 -3.75 13.47 -11.65
N THR A 195 -4.84 13.74 -10.93
CA THR A 195 -5.13 14.98 -10.22
C THR A 195 -5.15 14.71 -8.71
N ILE A 196 -4.18 15.23 -7.97
CA ILE A 196 -4.14 15.08 -6.51
C ILE A 196 -4.81 16.29 -5.86
N SER A 197 -5.79 16.04 -5.00
CA SER A 197 -6.54 17.04 -4.24
C SER A 197 -6.22 16.95 -2.74
N HIS A 198 -6.36 18.06 -2.01
CA HIS A 198 -6.09 18.13 -0.57
C HIS A 198 -7.06 19.09 0.13
N GLN A 199 -7.13 19.06 1.47
CA GLN A 199 -8.01 19.91 2.30
C GLN A 199 -8.01 21.43 2.01
N TYR A 200 -6.98 21.97 1.36
CA TYR A 200 -6.88 23.40 1.10
C TYR A 200 -7.41 23.80 -0.28
N ILE A 201 -7.89 22.85 -1.09
CA ILE A 201 -8.56 23.22 -2.34
C ILE A 201 -9.90 23.90 -2.03
N PRO A 202 -10.33 24.90 -2.82
CA PRO A 202 -11.63 25.54 -2.63
C PRO A 202 -12.77 24.52 -2.65
N LYS A 203 -13.78 24.68 -1.78
CA LYS A 203 -14.81 23.67 -1.51
C LYS A 203 -15.64 23.28 -2.73
N GLU A 204 -15.68 24.13 -3.75
CA GLU A 204 -16.36 23.91 -5.02
C GLU A 204 -15.54 23.09 -6.05
N GLN A 205 -14.23 22.93 -5.85
CA GLN A 205 -13.34 22.21 -6.77
C GLN A 205 -13.39 20.68 -6.67
N PRO A 206 -13.49 20.04 -5.48
CA PRO A 206 -13.50 18.58 -5.37
C PRO A 206 -14.53 17.95 -6.30
N LYS A 207 -15.78 18.42 -6.26
CA LYS A 207 -16.87 17.92 -7.10
C LYS A 207 -16.59 18.08 -8.59
N LYS A 208 -15.96 19.18 -9.01
CA LYS A 208 -15.63 19.43 -10.43
C LYS A 208 -14.58 18.47 -10.95
N HIS A 209 -13.64 18.06 -10.10
CA HIS A 209 -12.60 17.12 -10.48
C HIS A 209 -13.11 15.67 -10.41
N THR A 210 -13.87 15.31 -9.37
CA THR A 210 -14.36 13.94 -9.15
C THR A 210 -15.39 13.52 -10.19
N ILE A 211 -16.23 14.45 -10.66
CA ILE A 211 -17.31 14.14 -11.61
C ILE A 211 -16.78 13.79 -13.01
N LEU A 212 -15.51 14.12 -13.28
CA LEU A 212 -14.82 13.85 -14.55
C LEU A 212 -13.85 12.66 -14.44
N ALA A 213 -13.75 12.03 -13.27
CA ALA A 213 -12.78 10.99 -13.01
C ALA A 213 -13.38 9.61 -13.31
N ASP A 214 -12.64 8.81 -14.09
CA ASP A 214 -12.97 7.40 -14.34
C ASP A 214 -12.66 6.55 -13.09
N ILE A 215 -11.65 6.97 -12.32
CA ILE A 215 -11.25 6.33 -11.07
C ILE A 215 -11.13 7.41 -9.98
N VAL A 216 -11.86 7.22 -8.88
CA VAL A 216 -11.81 8.08 -7.70
C VAL A 216 -11.18 7.30 -6.55
N ILE A 217 -10.05 7.78 -6.02
CA ILE A 217 -9.39 7.23 -4.83
C ILE A 217 -9.52 8.22 -3.69
N THR A 218 -10.02 7.77 -2.55
CA THR A 218 -10.30 8.67 -1.41
C THR A 218 -9.79 8.11 -0.09
N ALA A 219 -9.04 8.96 0.63
CA ALA A 219 -8.39 8.71 1.91
C ALA A 219 -8.51 9.92 2.84
N THR A 220 -9.62 10.64 2.76
CA THR A 220 -9.85 11.81 3.58
C THR A 220 -10.11 11.40 5.04
N GLY A 221 -10.93 10.37 5.26
CA GLY A 221 -11.32 9.96 6.61
C GLY A 221 -12.36 10.88 7.22
N ILE A 222 -13.02 11.72 6.40
CA ILE A 222 -14.26 12.41 6.78
C ILE A 222 -15.42 11.56 6.27
N PRO A 223 -16.22 10.94 7.17
CA PRO A 223 -17.36 10.12 6.76
C PRO A 223 -18.32 10.87 5.84
N ASN A 224 -18.78 10.20 4.78
CA ASN A 224 -19.75 10.72 3.80
C ASN A 224 -19.31 12.01 3.08
N LEU A 225 -18.00 12.29 2.99
CA LEU A 225 -17.50 13.42 2.22
C LEU A 225 -17.70 13.22 0.71
N THR A 226 -17.48 12.00 0.24
CA THR A 226 -17.66 11.64 -1.18
C THR A 226 -19.06 11.09 -1.39
N THR A 227 -19.92 11.90 -2.03
CA THR A 227 -21.35 11.60 -2.27
C THR A 227 -21.63 11.21 -3.72
N ALA A 228 -22.81 10.63 -3.98
CA ALA A 228 -23.20 10.15 -5.32
C ALA A 228 -23.17 11.22 -6.42
N ASP A 229 -23.48 12.48 -6.09
CA ASP A 229 -23.46 13.60 -7.04
C ASP A 229 -22.04 14.04 -7.44
N MET A 230 -21.02 13.55 -6.74
CA MET A 230 -19.61 13.80 -7.03
C MET A 230 -19.00 12.77 -7.99
N ILE A 231 -19.65 11.63 -8.21
CA ILE A 231 -19.07 10.48 -8.94
C ILE A 231 -19.64 10.41 -10.36
N GLN A 232 -18.81 10.12 -11.36
CA GLN A 232 -19.28 9.85 -12.73
C GLN A 232 -20.00 8.50 -12.80
N GLU A 233 -21.03 8.39 -13.65
CA GLU A 233 -21.68 7.10 -13.93
C GLU A 233 -20.65 6.07 -14.41
N GLY A 234 -20.66 4.87 -13.82
CA GLY A 234 -19.74 3.79 -14.18
C GLY A 234 -18.31 3.93 -13.66
N ALA A 235 -17.98 5.02 -12.94
CA ALA A 235 -16.63 5.20 -12.38
C ALA A 235 -16.27 4.11 -11.37
N ALA A 236 -14.97 3.85 -11.22
CA ALA A 236 -14.45 3.00 -10.15
C ALA A 236 -14.12 3.85 -8.91
N VAL A 237 -14.59 3.44 -7.74
CA VAL A 237 -14.39 4.17 -6.47
C VAL A 237 -13.61 3.31 -5.48
N ILE A 238 -12.40 3.76 -5.16
CA ILE A 238 -11.49 3.14 -4.18
C ILE A 238 -11.58 3.92 -2.87
N ASN A 239 -12.42 3.42 -1.97
CA ASN A 239 -12.60 3.89 -0.60
C ASN A 239 -11.58 3.24 0.34
N LEU A 240 -10.63 4.03 0.87
CA LEU A 240 -9.55 3.52 1.72
C LEU A 240 -9.89 3.55 3.21
N VAL A 241 -10.68 4.52 3.65
CA VAL A 241 -10.81 4.88 5.08
C VAL A 241 -12.25 5.12 5.54
N GLY A 242 -13.25 4.93 4.68
CA GLY A 242 -14.67 5.02 5.05
C GLY A 242 -15.25 6.43 4.93
N ASP A 243 -14.82 7.17 3.91
CA ASP A 243 -15.22 8.55 3.63
C ASP A 243 -16.21 8.70 2.47
N VAL A 244 -16.67 7.58 1.92
CA VAL A 244 -17.68 7.51 0.85
C VAL A 244 -19.05 7.21 1.43
N ASP A 245 -20.08 7.92 0.98
CA ASP A 245 -21.47 7.49 1.11
C ASP A 245 -21.69 6.22 0.27
N PHE A 246 -21.44 5.07 0.88
CA PHE A 246 -21.33 3.80 0.17
C PHE A 246 -22.63 3.43 -0.55
N GLU A 247 -23.79 3.60 0.10
CA GLU A 247 -25.08 3.22 -0.49
C GLU A 247 -25.45 4.14 -1.66
N GLY A 248 -25.26 5.45 -1.51
CA GLY A 248 -25.53 6.40 -2.59
C GLY A 248 -24.58 6.21 -3.79
N VAL A 249 -23.28 6.06 -3.53
CA VAL A 249 -22.28 5.92 -4.60
C VAL A 249 -22.36 4.55 -5.28
N ARG A 250 -22.73 3.48 -4.55
CA ARG A 250 -22.91 2.15 -5.12
C ARG A 250 -23.97 2.12 -6.22
N GLN A 251 -24.98 2.97 -6.19
CA GLN A 251 -26.02 3.01 -7.24
C GLN A 251 -25.53 3.63 -8.55
N LYS A 252 -24.34 4.26 -8.55
CA LYS A 252 -23.83 5.07 -9.67
C LYS A 252 -22.48 4.58 -10.20
N ALA A 253 -21.61 4.14 -9.31
CA ALA A 253 -20.30 3.64 -9.64
C ALA A 253 -20.41 2.31 -10.41
N GLY A 254 -19.43 2.02 -11.28
CA GLY A 254 -19.28 0.68 -11.87
C GLY A 254 -18.61 -0.29 -10.90
N TYR A 255 -17.71 0.22 -10.06
CA TYR A 255 -16.97 -0.56 -9.07
C TYR A 255 -16.81 0.24 -7.77
N ILE A 256 -16.86 -0.44 -6.63
CA ILE A 256 -16.66 0.21 -5.32
C ILE A 256 -15.95 -0.72 -4.33
N THR A 257 -15.02 -0.20 -3.54
CA THR A 257 -14.44 -0.95 -2.41
C THR A 257 -15.18 -0.65 -1.10
N PRO A 258 -15.53 -1.66 -0.28
CA PRO A 258 -16.20 -1.43 0.99
C PRO A 258 -15.20 -1.05 2.09
N VAL A 259 -15.68 -0.34 3.11
CA VAL A 259 -14.95 -0.16 4.37
C VAL A 259 -15.89 -0.52 5.52
N PRO A 260 -15.56 -1.52 6.36
CA PRO A 260 -14.36 -2.36 6.35
C PRO A 260 -14.40 -3.48 5.28
N GLY A 261 -13.23 -4.03 4.96
CA GLY A 261 -13.10 -5.23 4.13
C GLY A 261 -12.73 -5.00 2.66
N GLY A 262 -12.45 -3.77 2.27
CA GLY A 262 -11.85 -3.37 1.00
C GLY A 262 -10.32 -3.39 1.08
N ILE A 263 -9.68 -2.24 0.88
CA ILE A 263 -8.22 -2.18 0.66
C ILE A 263 -7.38 -2.53 1.90
N GLY A 264 -7.90 -2.33 3.12
CA GLY A 264 -7.18 -2.61 4.37
C GLY A 264 -6.60 -4.05 4.44
N PRO A 265 -7.43 -5.11 4.33
CA PRO A 265 -6.95 -6.49 4.27
C PRO A 265 -5.90 -6.77 3.18
N VAL A 266 -6.08 -6.20 1.98
CA VAL A 266 -5.14 -6.36 0.84
C VAL A 266 -3.78 -5.79 1.19
N THR A 267 -3.79 -4.62 1.82
CA THR A 267 -2.58 -3.92 2.25
C THR A 267 -1.76 -4.77 3.23
N VAL A 268 -2.42 -5.45 4.16
CA VAL A 268 -1.75 -6.35 5.12
C VAL A 268 -1.17 -7.57 4.41
N ALA A 269 -1.96 -8.22 3.54
CA ALA A 269 -1.51 -9.42 2.81
C ALA A 269 -0.31 -9.15 1.90
N MET A 270 -0.33 -8.04 1.15
CA MET A 270 0.76 -7.65 0.26
C MET A 270 2.05 -7.38 1.05
N ARG A 271 1.92 -6.62 2.14
CA ARG A 271 3.02 -6.17 2.98
C ARG A 271 3.74 -7.33 3.67
N GLU A 272 3.00 -8.11 4.43
CA GLU A 272 3.60 -9.15 5.29
C GLU A 272 4.05 -10.37 4.48
N GLY A 273 3.57 -10.53 3.25
CA GLY A 273 3.87 -11.68 2.40
C GLY A 273 4.94 -11.44 1.33
N ARG A 274 4.69 -10.53 0.39
CA ARG A 274 5.53 -10.43 -0.83
C ARG A 274 6.86 -9.72 -0.59
N GLU A 275 6.92 -8.80 0.37
CA GLU A 275 8.09 -7.94 0.50
C GLU A 275 9.28 -8.60 1.20
N VAL A 276 9.06 -9.67 1.97
CA VAL A 276 10.14 -10.49 2.57
C VAL A 276 10.80 -11.41 1.52
N LEU A 277 10.12 -11.69 0.41
CA LEU A 277 10.63 -12.55 -0.67
C LEU A 277 11.44 -11.77 -1.72
N LYS A 278 11.08 -10.51 -2.01
CA LYS A 278 11.67 -9.69 -3.09
C LYS A 278 13.18 -9.47 -3.06
N PRO A 279 13.84 -9.24 -1.90
CA PRO A 279 15.29 -9.06 -1.87
C PRO A 279 16.06 -10.29 -2.40
N LYS A 280 15.43 -11.48 -2.39
CA LYS A 280 16.09 -12.75 -2.73
C LYS A 280 15.95 -13.15 -4.20
N GLU A 281 14.90 -12.71 -4.88
CA GLU A 281 14.72 -12.96 -6.34
C GLU A 281 15.71 -12.15 -7.19
N LEU A 282 16.18 -11.01 -6.70
CA LEU A 282 17.11 -10.12 -7.43
C LEU A 282 18.58 -10.52 -7.29
N GLY A 283 18.91 -11.65 -6.64
CA GLY A 283 20.29 -12.12 -6.50
C GLY A 283 21.20 -11.11 -5.77
N ILE A 284 20.63 -10.26 -4.90
CA ILE A 284 21.40 -9.31 -4.11
C ILE A 284 21.95 -10.06 -2.90
N THR A 285 23.08 -10.72 -3.10
CA THR A 285 23.95 -11.13 -2.00
C THR A 285 24.42 -9.87 -1.27
N THR A 286 23.95 -9.65 -0.05
CA THR A 286 24.58 -8.72 0.88
C THR A 286 25.99 -9.26 1.16
N ASN A 287 27.00 -8.55 0.67
CA ASN A 287 28.40 -8.69 1.09
C ASN A 287 28.67 -7.71 2.22
#